data_AF-X1SAW5-F1
#
_entry.id   AF-X1SAW5-F1
#
_cell.length_a   1.000
_cell.length_b   1.000
_cell.length_c   1.000
_cell.angle_alpha   90.00
_cell.angle_beta   90.00
_cell.angle_gamma   90.00
#
_symmetry.space_group_name_H-M   'P 1'
#
loop_
_entity.id
_entity.type
_entity.pdbx_description
1 polymer ?
#
loop_
_entity_poly.entity_id
_entity_poly.type
_entity_poly.pdbx_seq_one_letter_code
_entity_poly.pdbx_strand_id
1 'polypeptide(L)' 'RKFISLLEKEIGTTKCHDIHKDVVFGRYYDVSDTKEGYPAFVKDKGFEKCALPPGIGARLAAQIIIEDMEKAKGP' A
#
# COMPACT_ATOMS: atom_id res chain seq x y z
N ARG A 1 5.39 13.40 -10.57
CA ARG A 1 5.22 12.09 -9.90
C ARG A 1 5.40 12.19 -8.38
N LYS A 2 4.87 13.24 -7.71
CA LYS A 2 5.07 13.50 -6.27
C LYS A 2 4.54 12.36 -5.38
N PHE A 3 3.35 11.84 -5.73
CA PHE A 3 2.72 10.75 -4.99
C PHE A 3 3.57 9.48 -4.91
N ILE A 4 4.02 8.95 -6.06
CA ILE A 4 4.79 7.70 -6.11
C ILE A 4 6.07 7.82 -5.28
N SER A 5 6.80 8.93 -5.40
CA SER A 5 8.02 9.15 -4.61
C SER A 5 7.75 9.22 -3.10
N LEU A 6 6.62 9.79 -2.67
CA LEU A 6 6.22 9.81 -1.26
C LEU A 6 5.81 8.42 -0.77
N LEU A 7 5.08 7.67 -1.59
CA LEU A 7 4.67 6.30 -1.27
C LEU A 7 5.88 5.37 -1.14
N GLU A 8 6.84 5.45 -2.06
CA GLU A 8 8.10 4.69 -1.99
C GLU A 8 8.94 5.11 -0.78
N LYS A 9 8.92 6.38 -0.38
CA LYS A 9 9.60 6.83 0.85
C LYS A 9 8.95 6.27 2.12
N GLU A 10 7.63 6.13 2.16
CA GLU A 10 6.90 5.67 3.36
C GLU A 10 6.84 4.14 3.45
N ILE A 11 6.72 3.44 2.32
CA ILE A 11 6.51 1.98 2.25
C ILE A 11 7.77 1.23 1.78
N GLY A 12 8.70 1.91 1.12
CA GLY A 12 9.93 1.34 0.56
C GLY A 12 9.80 0.85 -0.88
N THR A 13 8.60 0.43 -1.31
CA THR A 13 8.35 -0.08 -2.67
C THR A 13 6.88 0.10 -3.06
N THR A 14 6.61 0.07 -4.36
CA THR A 14 5.25 0.08 -4.93
C THR A 14 4.81 -1.29 -5.43
N LYS A 15 5.66 -2.32 -5.31
CA LYS A 15 5.38 -3.66 -5.84
C LYS A 15 4.75 -4.52 -4.76
N CYS A 16 3.54 -5.05 -5.02
CA CYS A 16 2.81 -5.90 -4.07
C CYS A 16 3.62 -7.12 -3.60
N HIS A 17 4.42 -7.70 -4.49
CA HIS A 17 5.29 -8.84 -4.15
C HIS A 17 6.31 -8.50 -3.06
N ASP A 18 6.97 -7.35 -3.19
CA ASP A 18 7.97 -6.88 -2.22
C ASP A 18 7.27 -6.41 -0.94
N ILE A 19 6.12 -5.74 -1.04
CA ILE A 19 5.30 -5.36 0.12
C ILE A 19 4.90 -6.60 0.93
N HIS A 20 4.50 -7.69 0.28
CA HIS A 20 4.19 -8.94 0.99
C HIS A 20 5.39 -9.46 1.78
N LYS A 21 6.57 -9.52 1.12
CA LYS A 21 7.79 -10.08 1.71
C LYS A 21 8.36 -9.20 2.80
N ASP A 22 8.55 -7.92 2.52
CA ASP A 22 9.44 -7.06 3.32
C ASP A 22 8.67 -6.16 4.29
N VAL A 23 7.36 -5.98 4.07
CA VAL A 23 6.55 -5.02 4.84
C VAL A 23 5.45 -5.72 5.66
N VAL A 24 4.73 -6.67 5.07
CA VAL A 24 3.45 -7.14 5.65
C VAL A 24 3.52 -8.54 6.29
N PHE A 25 4.16 -9.51 5.61
CA PHE A 25 4.06 -10.93 6.01
C PHE A 25 5.42 -11.61 6.27
N GLY A 26 6.54 -11.04 5.86
CA GLY A 26 7.84 -11.75 5.90
C GLY A 26 8.00 -12.80 4.80
N ARG A 27 7.00 -12.95 3.92
CA ARG A 27 6.95 -13.92 2.83
C ARG A 27 6.00 -13.46 1.73
N TYR A 28 6.13 -14.07 0.56
CA TYR A 28 5.14 -13.91 -0.50
C TYR A 28 4.04 -14.97 -0.39
N TYR A 29 2.84 -14.60 -0.81
CA TYR A 29 1.68 -15.48 -0.96
C TYR A 29 1.29 -15.47 -2.43
N ASP A 30 1.30 -16.65 -3.07
CA ASP A 30 0.67 -16.81 -4.38
C ASP A 30 -0.84 -16.97 -4.18
N VAL A 31 -1.57 -15.87 -4.27
CA VAL A 31 -3.03 -15.86 -4.10
C VAL A 31 -3.78 -16.50 -5.27
N SER A 32 -3.08 -16.86 -6.36
CA SER A 32 -3.66 -17.63 -7.46
C SER A 32 -3.70 -19.13 -7.19
N ASP A 33 -2.86 -19.62 -6.26
CA ASP A 33 -2.94 -20.99 -5.76
C ASP A 33 -4.10 -21.13 -4.76
N THR A 34 -5.17 -21.78 -5.20
CA THR A 34 -6.38 -21.99 -4.40
C THR A 34 -6.23 -23.08 -3.35
N LYS A 35 -5.17 -23.90 -3.40
CA LYS A 35 -4.98 -25.03 -2.48
C LYS A 35 -4.23 -24.63 -1.22
N GLU A 36 -3.12 -23.90 -1.35
CA GLU A 36 -2.28 -23.54 -0.21
C GLU A 36 -2.11 -22.03 -0.08
N GLY A 37 -1.77 -21.35 -1.18
CA GLY A 37 -1.44 -19.93 -1.18
C GLY A 37 -2.58 -19.02 -0.71
N TYR A 38 -3.76 -19.12 -1.34
CA TYR A 38 -4.94 -18.33 -0.97
C TYR A 38 -5.45 -18.66 0.44
N PRO A 39 -5.65 -19.94 0.84
CA PRO A 39 -6.04 -20.27 2.21
C PRO A 39 -5.07 -19.77 3.27
N ALA A 40 -3.76 -19.86 3.03
CA ALA A 40 -2.75 -19.35 3.95
C ALA A 40 -2.79 -17.81 4.05
N PHE A 41 -2.97 -17.11 2.93
CA PHE A 41 -3.17 -15.66 2.91
C PHE A 41 -4.39 -15.23 3.74
N VAL A 42 -5.52 -15.91 3.58
CA VAL A 42 -6.74 -15.63 4.36
C VAL A 42 -6.52 -15.91 5.85
N LYS A 43 -5.93 -17.06 6.18
CA LYS A 43 -5.61 -17.44 7.57
C LYS A 43 -4.75 -16.40 8.27
N ASP A 44 -3.81 -15.78 7.54
CA ASP A 44 -2.92 -14.76 8.05
C ASP A 44 -3.50 -13.34 8.06
N LYS A 45 -4.83 -13.21 7.86
CA LYS A 45 -5.57 -11.94 7.78
C LYS A 45 -5.08 -11.06 6.64
N GLY A 46 -4.91 -11.68 5.48
CA GLY A 46 -4.32 -11.05 4.32
C GLY A 46 -5.10 -9.82 3.84
N PHE A 47 -6.44 -9.86 3.87
CA PHE A 47 -7.27 -8.74 3.43
C PHE A 47 -7.12 -7.51 4.34
N GLU A 48 -7.12 -7.72 5.65
CA GLU A 48 -6.99 -6.65 6.63
C GLU A 48 -5.60 -6.04 6.59
N LYS A 49 -4.57 -6.87 6.49
CA LYS A 49 -3.18 -6.40 6.42
C LYS A 49 -2.86 -5.71 5.10
N CYS A 50 -3.34 -6.24 3.97
CA CYS A 50 -3.14 -5.61 2.65
C CYS A 50 -4.01 -4.36 2.42
N ALA A 51 -4.98 -4.06 3.30
CA ALA A 51 -5.70 -2.79 3.26
C ALA A 51 -4.84 -1.60 3.78
N LEU A 52 -3.78 -1.88 4.56
CA LEU A 52 -2.95 -0.83 5.15
C LEU A 52 -2.14 -0.02 4.12
N PRO A 53 -1.39 -0.63 3.17
CA PRO A 53 -0.64 0.14 2.16
C PRO A 53 -1.52 1.05 1.29
N PRO A 54 -2.70 0.62 0.78
CA PRO A 54 -3.63 1.50 0.10
C PRO A 54 -4.16 2.64 0.98
N GLY A 55 -4.43 2.38 2.27
CA GLY A 55 -4.86 3.42 3.21
C GLY A 55 -3.79 4.51 3.41
N ILE A 56 -2.53 4.11 3.51
CA ILE A 56 -1.38 5.03 3.51
C ILE A 56 -1.34 5.85 2.21
N GLY A 57 -1.48 5.19 1.06
CA GLY A 57 -1.55 5.86 -0.23
C GLY A 57 -2.71 6.87 -0.30
N ALA A 58 -3.90 6.51 0.17
CA ALA A 58 -5.05 7.41 0.20
C ALA A 58 -4.78 8.66 1.04
N ARG A 59 -4.15 8.51 2.22
CA ARG A 59 -3.74 9.63 3.06
C ARG A 59 -2.74 10.55 2.34
N LEU A 60 -1.69 10.00 1.73
CA LEU A 60 -0.68 10.77 1.01
C LEU A 60 -1.27 11.53 -0.19
N ALA A 61 -2.16 10.87 -0.94
CA ALA A 61 -2.86 11.50 -2.06
C ALA A 61 -3.75 12.66 -1.58
N ALA A 62 -4.51 12.45 -0.50
CA ALA A 62 -5.35 13.49 0.09
C ALA A 62 -4.53 14.70 0.54
N GLN A 63 -3.37 14.49 1.17
CA GLN A 63 -2.47 15.58 1.57
C GLN A 63 -2.01 16.42 0.37
N ILE A 64 -1.59 15.77 -0.73
CA ILE A 64 -1.19 16.48 -1.95
C ILE A 64 -2.34 17.33 -2.49
N ILE A 65 -3.55 16.75 -2.57
CA ILE A 65 -4.73 17.45 -3.08
C ILE A 65 -5.04 18.68 -2.21
N ILE A 66 -5.04 18.53 -0.89
CA ILE A 66 -5.29 19.64 0.04
C ILE A 66 -4.23 20.73 -0.11
N GLU A 67 -2.95 20.37 -0.15
CA GLU A 67 -1.86 21.34 -0.36
C GLU A 67 -2.02 22.13 -1.66
N ASP A 68 -2.44 21.47 -2.74
CA ASP A 68 -2.64 22.12 -4.03
C ASP A 68 -3.90 23.01 -4.03
N MET A 69 -4.96 22.60 -3.32
CA MET A 69 -6.15 23.42 -3.10
C MET A 69 -5.85 24.69 -2.29
N GLU A 70 -5.06 24.60 -1.23
CA GLU A 70 -4.69 25.76 -0.42
C GLU A 70 -3.79 26.73 -1.19
N LYS A 71 -2.88 26.23 -2.04
CA LYS A 71 -2.10 27.09 -2.94
C LYS A 71 -2.98 27.81 -3.96
N ALA A 72 -4.00 27.14 -4.48
CA ALA A 72 -4.89 27.70 -5.49
C ALA A 72 -5.81 28.82 -4.94
N LYS A 73 -6.07 28.84 -3.63
CA LYS A 73 -6.89 29.87 -2.98
C LYS A 73 -6.21 31.24 -2.88
N GLY A 74 -4.90 31.32 -3.12
CA GLY A 74 -4.12 32.55 -2.93
C GLY A 74 -4.00 32.96 -1.45
N PRO A 75 -3.11 33.92 -1.12
CA PRO A 75 -3.06 34.51 0.22
C PRO A 75 -4.31 35.33 0.55
#